data_AF-A0A8T5HPN2-F1
#
_entry.id   AF-A0A8T5HPN2-F1
#
_cell.length_a   1.000
_cell.length_b   1.000
_cell.length_c   1.000
_cell.angle_alpha   90.00
_cell.angle_beta   90.00
_cell.angle_gamma   90.00
#
_symmetry.space_group_name_H-M   'P 1'
#
loop_
_entity.id
_entity.type
_entity.pdbx_description
1 polymer ?
#
loop_
_entity_poly.entity_id
_entity_poly.type
_entity_poly.pdbx_seq_one_letter_code
_entity_poly.pdbx_strand_id
1 'polypeptide(L)'
;MNQTQTEQKLMQNNFALKKLQGIKPNGVKSRGKTNLEKLLATRDTVLKENRSNLDQVGNNASKSLFLTGYMFRALKNIEFNESDLRQFIFATAHYGYDDNTKLLAGVLPGCLLTILTKRRREKNKQTFFHVDGEGMEYPYLFYSTQLADYLVVENFKGDHICNNVAVGHDTFVNAVYCRNLEGKSNLSSIGMSGAKLNLAIGLDLRGDSTFFKPGYNSGSIGLIYSSGCEGERMFVNVGRSKGKIDMIIAHNESWRNYSLEFFGWGAEYVNLLDISGDLSCCFSETKNSKIKKYCPLQNVKILLDRTSDPQDYLAGASYLLKLSASENSKDYADTRNKFFINQIEDLVEDLRNQNEEQIFNTLKQVEELHAKAKLKQFVDLRYGR
;
A
#
# COMPACT_ATOMS: atom_id res chain seq x y z
N MET A 1 -2.16 45.90 51.38
CA MET A 1 -0.77 45.98 50.86
C MET A 1 -0.69 45.18 49.57
N ASN A 2 -0.16 45.79 48.51
CA ASN A 2 0.37 45.18 47.26
C ASN A 2 -0.57 44.63 46.17
N GLN A 3 -1.60 45.38 45.74
CA GLN A 3 -2.25 45.13 44.44
C GLN A 3 -2.17 46.29 43.44
N THR A 4 -1.88 47.52 43.90
CA THR A 4 -1.90 48.71 43.05
C THR A 4 -0.58 49.06 42.36
N GLN A 5 0.53 48.38 42.68
CA GLN A 5 1.84 48.64 42.04
C GLN A 5 2.11 47.77 40.81
N THR A 6 1.38 46.67 40.60
CA THR A 6 1.59 45.77 39.47
C THR A 6 0.93 46.30 38.18
N GLU A 7 -0.20 47.00 38.29
CA GLU A 7 -0.90 47.56 37.12
C GLU A 7 -0.18 48.77 36.50
N GLN A 8 0.54 49.57 37.30
CA GLN A 8 1.36 50.67 36.78
C GLN A 8 2.60 50.19 36.00
N LYS A 9 3.09 48.97 36.28
CA LYS A 9 4.23 48.37 35.55
C LYS A 9 3.82 47.73 34.22
N LEU A 10 2.57 47.27 34.09
CA LEU A 10 2.03 46.72 32.84
C LEU A 10 1.67 47.81 31.81
N MET A 11 1.36 49.03 32.24
CA MET A 11 1.10 50.13 31.30
C MET A 11 2.36 50.79 30.72
N GLN A 12 3.52 50.64 31.34
CA GLN A 12 4.77 51.23 30.83
C GLN A 12 5.46 50.40 29.72
N ASN A 13 5.08 49.13 29.53
CA ASN A 13 5.59 48.32 28.42
C ASN A 13 4.85 48.53 27.08
N ASN A 14 3.87 49.45 27.03
CA ASN A 14 3.15 49.80 25.80
C ASN A 14 3.83 50.89 24.94
N PHE A 15 5.06 51.30 25.27
CA PHE A 15 5.76 52.38 24.55
C PHE A 15 6.75 51.94 23.47
N ALA A 16 6.96 50.63 23.26
CA ALA A 16 7.85 50.14 22.19
C ALA A 16 7.17 49.94 20.83
N LEU A 17 5.82 49.92 20.75
CA LEU A 17 5.08 49.67 19.50
C LEU A 17 4.39 50.91 18.90
N LYS A 18 4.41 52.07 19.59
CA LYS A 18 3.75 53.31 19.11
C LYS A 18 4.60 54.18 18.17
N LYS A 19 5.84 53.78 17.81
CA LYS A 19 6.74 54.56 16.92
C LYS A 19 6.97 53.97 15.53
N LEU A 20 6.08 53.10 15.04
CA LEU A 20 6.12 52.60 13.65
C LEU A 20 4.98 53.13 12.76
N GLN A 21 4.23 54.14 13.21
CA GLN A 21 3.34 54.89 12.33
C GLN A 21 4.15 55.92 11.54
N GLY A 22 4.72 55.50 10.40
CA GLY A 22 5.42 56.42 9.50
C GLY A 22 6.56 55.81 8.68
N ILE A 23 7.09 54.66 9.09
CA ILE A 23 8.03 53.90 8.25
C ILE A 23 7.19 53.09 7.26
N LYS A 24 6.88 53.66 6.09
CA LYS A 24 6.55 52.83 4.93
C LYS A 24 7.77 51.94 4.69
N PRO A 25 7.68 50.60 4.79
CA PRO A 25 8.81 49.74 4.50
C PRO A 25 9.17 49.93 3.01
N ASN A 26 10.15 50.79 2.74
CA ASN A 26 10.66 50.97 1.39
C ASN A 26 11.33 49.65 0.99
N GLY A 27 10.69 48.91 0.10
CA GLY A 27 11.34 47.82 -0.63
C GLY A 27 11.29 46.43 -0.01
N VAL A 28 10.36 46.11 0.91
CA VAL A 28 10.11 44.70 1.24
C VAL A 28 9.46 44.04 0.02
N LYS A 29 10.28 43.51 -0.88
CA LYS A 29 9.82 42.65 -1.98
C LYS A 29 9.08 41.48 -1.35
N SER A 30 7.81 41.30 -1.70
CA SER A 30 7.06 40.12 -1.26
C SER A 30 7.85 38.88 -1.65
N ARG A 31 8.16 38.01 -0.67
CA ARG A 31 8.79 36.73 -1.00
C ARG A 31 7.87 35.97 -1.95
N GLY A 32 8.44 35.34 -2.97
CA GLY A 32 7.67 34.44 -3.84
C GLY A 32 7.07 33.29 -3.04
N LYS A 33 5.95 32.73 -3.52
CA LYS A 33 5.35 31.54 -2.90
C LYS A 33 6.30 30.35 -3.01
N THR A 34 6.55 29.68 -1.89
CA THR A 34 7.24 28.38 -1.82
C THR A 34 6.45 27.29 -2.54
N ASN A 35 7.09 26.16 -2.87
CA ASN A 35 6.39 25.03 -3.49
C ASN A 35 5.29 24.46 -2.57
N LEU A 36 5.57 24.34 -1.28
CA LEU A 36 4.58 23.94 -0.28
C LEU A 36 3.37 24.88 -0.26
N GLU A 37 3.58 26.21 -0.24
CA GLU A 37 2.48 27.19 -0.29
C GLU A 37 1.66 27.07 -1.59
N LYS A 38 2.30 26.75 -2.73
CA LYS A 38 1.58 26.50 -3.99
C LYS A 38 0.75 25.22 -3.91
N LEU A 39 1.33 24.13 -3.40
CA LEU A 39 0.63 22.84 -3.24
C LEU A 39 -0.59 22.96 -2.32
N LEU A 40 -0.44 23.62 -1.17
CA LEU A 40 -1.53 23.86 -0.23
C LEU A 40 -2.62 24.74 -0.85
N ALA A 41 -2.26 25.81 -1.57
CA ALA A 41 -3.23 26.64 -2.25
C ALA A 41 -3.99 25.88 -3.35
N THR A 42 -3.32 24.98 -4.09
CA THR A 42 -3.97 24.13 -5.09
C THR A 42 -4.93 23.13 -4.45
N ARG A 43 -4.55 22.47 -3.34
CA ARG A 43 -5.46 21.63 -2.56
C ARG A 43 -6.74 22.40 -2.20
N ASP A 44 -6.59 23.58 -1.61
CA ASP A 44 -7.72 24.38 -1.13
C ASP A 44 -8.65 24.79 -2.28
N THR A 45 -8.06 25.07 -3.45
CA THR A 45 -8.80 25.39 -4.67
C THR A 45 -9.60 24.18 -5.15
N VAL A 46 -8.97 23.00 -5.24
CA VAL A 46 -9.65 21.77 -5.67
C VAL A 46 -10.77 21.38 -4.71
N LEU A 47 -10.53 21.47 -3.39
CA LEU A 47 -11.55 21.24 -2.36
C LEU A 47 -12.78 22.11 -2.59
N LYS A 48 -12.56 23.42 -2.74
CA LYS A 48 -13.62 24.39 -2.90
C LYS A 48 -14.44 24.15 -4.17
N GLU A 49 -13.78 23.80 -5.28
CA GLU A 49 -14.42 23.65 -6.59
C GLU A 49 -15.17 22.32 -6.75
N ASN A 50 -14.75 21.26 -6.04
CA ASN A 50 -15.28 19.92 -6.29
C ASN A 50 -16.15 19.35 -5.16
N ARG A 51 -16.32 20.07 -4.04
CA ARG A 51 -17.08 19.56 -2.88
C ARG A 51 -18.47 19.04 -3.26
N SER A 52 -19.25 19.83 -4.01
CA SER A 52 -20.61 19.45 -4.43
C SER A 52 -20.64 18.22 -5.34
N ASN A 53 -19.62 18.04 -6.19
CA ASN A 53 -19.52 16.88 -7.07
C ASN A 53 -19.17 15.62 -6.29
N LEU A 54 -18.32 15.73 -5.26
CA LEU A 54 -17.97 14.60 -4.40
C LEU A 54 -19.16 14.08 -3.60
N ASP A 55 -20.10 14.94 -3.23
CA ASP A 55 -21.34 14.53 -2.56
C ASP A 55 -22.27 13.73 -3.48
N GLN A 56 -22.16 13.91 -4.80
CA GLN A 56 -23.01 13.22 -5.80
C GLN A 56 -22.44 11.88 -6.27
N VAL A 57 -21.14 11.64 -6.11
CA VAL A 57 -20.49 10.40 -6.56
C VAL A 57 -20.63 9.34 -5.46
N GLY A 58 -21.21 8.18 -5.77
CA GLY A 58 -21.64 7.21 -4.77
C GLY A 58 -20.51 6.65 -3.88
N ASN A 59 -19.48 6.03 -4.45
CA ASN A 59 -18.45 5.31 -3.68
C ASN A 59 -17.05 5.95 -3.78
N ASN A 60 -16.18 5.63 -2.82
CA ASN A 60 -14.83 6.22 -2.70
C ASN A 60 -13.91 5.93 -3.90
N ALA A 61 -14.06 4.78 -4.57
CA ALA A 61 -13.26 4.46 -5.75
C ALA A 61 -13.66 5.32 -6.97
N SER A 62 -14.96 5.54 -7.18
CA SER A 62 -15.45 6.45 -8.22
C SER A 62 -15.07 7.91 -7.91
N LYS A 63 -15.17 8.32 -6.63
CA LYS A 63 -14.74 9.66 -6.18
C LYS A 63 -13.25 9.88 -6.45
N SER A 64 -12.39 8.91 -6.10
CA SER A 64 -10.96 9.06 -6.30
C SER A 64 -10.58 9.14 -7.76
N LEU A 65 -11.16 8.31 -8.63
CA LEU A 65 -10.90 8.39 -10.08
C LEU A 65 -11.28 9.75 -10.66
N PHE A 66 -12.43 10.29 -10.25
CA PHE A 66 -12.86 11.65 -10.62
C PHE A 66 -11.85 12.70 -10.16
N LEU A 67 -11.42 12.64 -8.89
CA LEU A 67 -10.46 13.56 -8.30
C LEU A 67 -9.10 13.49 -9.01
N THR A 68 -8.59 12.30 -9.26
CA THR A 68 -7.29 12.08 -9.90
C THR A 68 -7.17 12.79 -11.25
N GLY A 69 -8.22 12.74 -12.08
CA GLY A 69 -8.25 13.45 -13.36
C GLY A 69 -8.18 14.98 -13.22
N TYR A 70 -8.88 15.54 -12.22
CA TYR A 70 -8.81 16.98 -11.92
C TYR A 70 -7.44 17.36 -11.36
N MET A 71 -6.93 16.57 -10.42
CA MET A 71 -5.66 16.81 -9.75
C MET A 71 -4.49 16.83 -10.71
N PHE A 72 -4.42 15.91 -11.67
CA PHE A 72 -3.35 15.91 -12.66
C PHE A 72 -3.32 17.18 -13.50
N ARG A 73 -4.48 17.78 -13.81
CA ARG A 73 -4.53 19.07 -14.51
C ARG A 73 -4.07 20.21 -13.62
N ALA A 74 -4.57 20.28 -12.39
CA ALA A 74 -4.27 21.35 -11.45
C ALA A 74 -2.78 21.37 -11.03
N LEU A 75 -2.17 20.19 -10.88
CA LEU A 75 -0.80 20.03 -10.40
C LEU A 75 0.26 20.02 -11.52
N LYS A 76 -0.14 19.95 -12.80
CA LYS A 76 0.76 19.72 -13.95
C LYS A 76 1.95 20.67 -13.99
N ASN A 77 1.75 21.92 -13.62
CA ASN A 77 2.75 23.00 -13.75
C ASN A 77 3.43 23.37 -12.42
N ILE A 78 3.12 22.70 -11.32
CA ILE A 78 3.76 22.97 -10.03
C ILE A 78 5.02 22.13 -9.97
N GLU A 79 6.18 22.78 -9.85
CA GLU A 79 7.44 22.12 -9.56
C GLU A 79 7.50 21.77 -8.07
N PHE A 80 7.94 20.55 -7.78
CA PHE A 80 8.16 20.05 -6.43
C PHE A 80 9.08 18.83 -6.50
N ASN A 81 9.68 18.47 -5.37
CA ASN A 81 10.51 17.27 -5.20
C ASN A 81 9.98 16.37 -4.06
N GLU A 82 10.74 15.33 -3.71
CA GLU A 82 10.41 14.40 -2.64
C GLU A 82 10.27 15.09 -1.28
N SER A 83 11.13 16.06 -0.97
CA SER A 83 11.09 16.83 0.29
C SER A 83 9.83 17.68 0.39
N ASP A 84 9.46 18.36 -0.71
CA ASP A 84 8.23 19.14 -0.77
C ASP A 84 6.98 18.26 -0.56
N LEU A 85 6.96 17.04 -1.13
CA LEU A 85 5.87 16.08 -0.95
C LEU A 85 5.79 15.56 0.50
N ARG A 86 6.93 15.26 1.14
CA ARG A 86 6.96 14.90 2.58
C ARG A 86 6.41 16.04 3.44
N GLN A 87 6.88 17.27 3.22
CA GLN A 87 6.39 18.44 3.94
C GLN A 87 4.89 18.66 3.70
N PHE A 88 4.41 18.44 2.49
CA PHE A 88 2.99 18.49 2.18
C PHE A 88 2.19 17.46 2.98
N ILE A 89 2.64 16.21 3.07
CA ILE A 89 1.99 15.17 3.88
C ILE A 89 1.91 15.63 5.34
N PHE A 90 3.02 16.01 5.96
CA PHE A 90 3.00 16.46 7.36
C PHE A 90 2.16 17.73 7.59
N ALA A 91 2.11 18.65 6.62
CA ALA A 91 1.31 19.87 6.71
C ALA A 91 -0.19 19.65 6.44
N THR A 92 -0.59 18.46 5.97
CA THR A 92 -1.98 18.13 5.61
C THR A 92 -2.56 16.98 6.42
N ALA A 93 -1.75 16.32 7.23
CA ALA A 93 -2.21 15.33 8.19
C ALA A 93 -3.06 16.03 9.26
N HIS A 94 -4.36 15.76 9.27
CA HIS A 94 -5.27 16.44 10.18
C HIS A 94 -6.38 15.56 10.71
N TYR A 95 -6.59 15.70 12.01
CA TYR A 95 -7.72 15.19 12.75
C TYR A 95 -8.96 16.08 12.51
N GLY A 96 -10.13 15.46 12.32
CA GLY A 96 -11.42 16.18 12.28
C GLY A 96 -11.93 16.63 10.91
N TYR A 97 -11.29 16.24 9.81
CA TYR A 97 -11.86 16.42 8.47
C TYR A 97 -13.10 15.53 8.25
N ASP A 98 -14.05 16.02 7.44
CA ASP A 98 -15.12 15.18 6.90
C ASP A 98 -14.55 14.13 5.92
N ASP A 99 -15.31 13.07 5.67
CA ASP A 99 -14.82 11.92 4.90
C ASP A 99 -14.39 12.26 3.47
N ASN A 100 -15.08 13.21 2.81
CA ASN A 100 -14.69 13.66 1.46
C ASN A 100 -13.37 14.43 1.51
N THR A 101 -13.19 15.27 2.52
CA THR A 101 -11.96 16.03 2.73
C THR A 101 -10.80 15.09 3.07
N LYS A 102 -11.01 14.07 3.91
CA LYS A 102 -10.03 12.99 4.18
C LYS A 102 -9.64 12.25 2.90
N LEU A 103 -10.62 11.81 2.11
CA LEU A 103 -10.37 11.12 0.85
C LEU A 103 -9.54 11.98 -0.11
N LEU A 104 -9.89 13.26 -0.29
CA LEU A 104 -9.10 14.14 -1.16
C LEU A 104 -7.69 14.35 -0.60
N ALA A 105 -7.56 14.60 0.70
CA ALA A 105 -6.26 14.76 1.36
C ALA A 105 -5.38 13.53 1.13
N GLY A 106 -5.95 12.33 1.11
CA GLY A 106 -5.24 11.09 0.79
C GLY A 106 -4.92 10.85 -0.70
N VAL A 107 -5.84 11.21 -1.60
CA VAL A 107 -5.66 11.09 -3.07
C VAL A 107 -4.57 12.04 -3.59
N LEU A 108 -4.44 13.20 -2.96
CA LEU A 108 -3.50 14.26 -3.33
C LEU A 108 -2.03 13.78 -3.33
N PRO A 109 -1.47 13.24 -2.23
CA PRO A 109 -0.15 12.62 -2.21
C PRO A 109 0.03 11.55 -3.30
N GLY A 110 -0.99 10.73 -3.57
CA GLY A 110 -0.93 9.72 -4.63
C GLY A 110 -0.80 10.31 -6.05
N CYS A 111 -1.52 11.41 -6.32
CA CYS A 111 -1.39 12.16 -7.57
C CYS A 111 -0.01 12.84 -7.67
N LEU A 112 0.46 13.45 -6.59
CA LEU A 112 1.77 14.10 -6.55
C LEU A 112 2.90 13.09 -6.79
N LEU A 113 2.87 11.95 -6.12
CA LEU A 113 3.86 10.88 -6.33
C LEU A 113 3.85 10.38 -7.78
N THR A 114 2.66 10.22 -8.38
CA THR A 114 2.51 9.85 -9.79
C THR A 114 3.15 10.88 -10.72
N ILE A 115 2.91 12.18 -10.49
CA ILE A 115 3.51 13.27 -11.30
C ILE A 115 5.03 13.29 -11.14
N LEU A 116 5.52 13.21 -9.89
CA LEU A 116 6.95 13.19 -9.58
C LEU A 116 7.64 12.02 -10.30
N THR A 117 7.03 10.83 -10.25
CA THR A 117 7.55 9.64 -10.90
C THR A 117 7.63 9.81 -12.42
N LYS A 118 6.58 10.35 -13.05
CA LYS A 118 6.60 10.63 -14.50
C LYS A 118 7.75 11.57 -14.88
N ARG A 119 7.90 12.69 -14.18
CA ARG A 119 8.97 13.67 -14.43
C ARG A 119 10.37 13.12 -14.22
N ARG A 120 10.56 12.22 -13.25
CA ARG A 120 11.85 11.56 -13.03
C ARG A 120 12.16 10.54 -14.12
N ARG A 121 11.17 9.74 -14.54
CA ARG A 121 11.32 8.80 -15.66
C ARG A 121 11.63 9.50 -16.99
N GLU A 122 11.05 10.67 -17.25
CA GLU A 122 11.42 11.53 -18.42
C GLU A 122 12.91 11.92 -18.42
N LYS A 123 13.55 11.90 -17.25
CA LYS A 123 14.99 12.17 -17.06
C LYS A 123 15.81 10.88 -16.86
N ASN A 124 15.25 9.71 -17.17
CA ASN A 124 15.84 8.39 -16.93
C ASN A 124 16.24 8.15 -15.47
N LYS A 125 15.51 8.73 -14.51
CA LYS A 125 15.72 8.53 -13.07
C LYS A 125 14.57 7.73 -12.46
N GLN A 126 14.91 6.80 -11.57
CA GLN A 126 13.94 6.13 -10.71
C GLN A 126 13.54 7.04 -9.53
N THR A 127 12.33 6.85 -9.03
CA THR A 127 11.74 7.54 -7.88
C THR A 127 11.67 6.60 -6.70
N PHE A 128 12.39 6.91 -5.64
CA PHE A 128 12.26 6.24 -4.36
C PHE A 128 11.68 7.24 -3.39
N PHE A 129 10.44 7.00 -2.97
CA PHE A 129 9.73 7.87 -2.05
C PHE A 129 9.46 7.12 -0.75
N HIS A 130 10.06 7.61 0.33
CA HIS A 130 9.90 7.08 1.68
C HIS A 130 9.29 8.14 2.58
N VAL A 131 8.28 7.77 3.36
CA VAL A 131 7.73 8.60 4.45
C VAL A 131 7.46 7.75 5.70
N ASP A 132 7.94 8.24 6.84
CA ASP A 132 7.67 7.73 8.18
C ASP A 132 6.70 8.69 8.88
N GLY A 133 5.58 8.17 9.38
CA GLY A 133 4.53 8.95 10.01
C GLY A 133 4.72 9.20 11.50
N GLU A 134 5.66 8.51 12.16
CA GLU A 134 5.88 8.61 13.62
C GLU A 134 4.58 8.41 14.45
N GLY A 135 3.66 7.58 13.98
CA GLY A 135 2.36 7.28 14.59
C GLY A 135 1.22 8.23 14.22
N MET A 136 1.44 9.14 13.26
CA MET A 136 0.47 10.13 12.79
C MET A 136 -0.75 9.50 12.13
N GLU A 137 -1.94 10.09 12.36
CA GLU A 137 -3.16 9.68 11.67
C GLU A 137 -3.27 10.35 10.29
N TYR A 138 -3.34 9.54 9.23
CA TYR A 138 -3.51 9.99 7.86
C TYR A 138 -4.34 8.95 7.05
N PRO A 139 -5.68 8.97 7.19
CA PRO A 139 -6.52 8.07 6.39
C PRO A 139 -6.38 8.38 4.90
N TYR A 140 -6.51 7.36 4.06
CA TYR A 140 -6.38 7.44 2.61
C TYR A 140 -4.98 7.86 2.11
N LEU A 141 -3.94 7.87 2.93
CA LEU A 141 -2.59 8.26 2.47
C LEU A 141 -2.18 7.42 1.24
N PHE A 142 -1.79 8.10 0.15
CA PHE A 142 -1.48 7.49 -1.15
C PHE A 142 -2.62 6.71 -1.83
N TYR A 143 -3.87 7.03 -1.52
CA TYR A 143 -5.03 6.44 -2.18
C TYR A 143 -5.02 6.71 -3.68
N SER A 144 -5.27 5.67 -4.49
CA SER A 144 -5.31 5.78 -5.97
C SER A 144 -4.01 6.24 -6.63
N THR A 145 -2.84 5.93 -6.04
CA THR A 145 -1.54 6.15 -6.68
C THR A 145 -1.41 5.29 -7.94
N GLN A 146 -1.21 5.90 -9.11
CA GLN A 146 -1.16 5.18 -10.40
C GLN A 146 0.25 4.78 -10.85
N LEU A 147 1.27 5.55 -10.45
CA LEU A 147 2.64 5.31 -10.85
C LEU A 147 3.60 5.61 -9.70
N ALA A 148 4.49 4.65 -9.40
CA ALA A 148 5.62 4.82 -8.51
C ALA A 148 6.69 3.78 -8.88
N ASP A 149 7.97 4.13 -8.79
CA ASP A 149 9.00 3.08 -8.85
C ASP A 149 9.04 2.38 -7.47
N TYR A 150 9.29 3.12 -6.40
CA TYR A 150 9.31 2.54 -5.06
C TYR A 150 8.64 3.49 -4.07
N LEU A 151 7.63 2.99 -3.36
CA LEU A 151 6.87 3.69 -2.33
C LEU A 151 7.04 2.97 -0.99
N VAL A 152 7.57 3.67 0.02
CA VAL A 152 7.70 3.20 1.39
C VAL A 152 6.88 4.06 2.33
N VAL A 153 6.01 3.43 3.13
CA VAL A 153 5.12 4.11 4.09
C VAL A 153 5.19 3.39 5.44
N GLU A 154 5.70 4.07 6.47
CA GLU A 154 5.93 3.46 7.79
C GLU A 154 5.22 4.25 8.89
N ASN A 155 4.78 3.57 9.95
CA ASN A 155 4.30 4.16 11.21
C ASN A 155 3.15 5.17 11.04
N PHE A 156 2.10 4.84 10.30
CA PHE A 156 0.89 5.66 10.21
C PHE A 156 -0.34 4.97 10.82
N LYS A 157 -1.31 5.78 11.23
CA LYS A 157 -2.66 5.33 11.59
C LYS A 157 -3.68 5.85 10.58
N GLY A 158 -4.78 5.13 10.38
CA GLY A 158 -5.88 5.55 9.54
C GLY A 158 -6.29 4.48 8.52
N ASP A 159 -7.55 4.56 8.11
CA ASP A 159 -8.11 3.62 7.16
C ASP A 159 -7.64 3.94 5.73
N HIS A 160 -7.57 2.91 4.89
CA HIS A 160 -7.32 2.99 3.44
C HIS A 160 -5.94 3.51 3.03
N ILE A 161 -4.91 3.34 3.86
CA ILE A 161 -3.54 3.71 3.49
C ILE A 161 -3.05 2.78 2.37
N CYS A 162 -2.47 3.38 1.33
CA CYS A 162 -2.03 2.71 0.11
C CYS A 162 -3.11 1.82 -0.53
N ASN A 163 -4.39 2.20 -0.37
CA ASN A 163 -5.50 1.53 -1.02
C ASN A 163 -5.66 2.01 -2.48
N ASN A 164 -6.05 1.12 -3.38
CA ASN A 164 -6.11 1.38 -4.82
C ASN A 164 -4.77 1.82 -5.44
N VAL A 165 -3.64 1.33 -4.93
CA VAL A 165 -2.33 1.55 -5.58
C VAL A 165 -2.25 0.70 -6.85
N ALA A 166 -1.81 1.31 -7.97
CA ALA A 166 -1.83 0.72 -9.31
C ALA A 166 -3.24 0.24 -9.71
N VAL A 167 -4.15 1.17 -10.02
CA VAL A 167 -5.51 0.85 -10.48
C VAL A 167 -5.78 1.45 -11.86
N GLY A 168 -6.24 0.61 -12.77
CA GLY A 168 -6.61 0.98 -14.13
C GLY A 168 -5.56 0.58 -15.17
N HIS A 169 -5.97 0.61 -16.44
CA HIS A 169 -5.08 0.31 -17.57
C HIS A 169 -3.89 1.27 -17.63
N ASP A 170 -2.75 0.77 -18.09
CA ASP A 170 -1.49 1.51 -18.24
C ASP A 170 -0.92 2.11 -16.94
N THR A 171 -1.39 1.63 -15.79
CA THR A 171 -0.83 1.97 -14.47
C THR A 171 0.17 0.91 -14.04
N PHE A 172 1.29 1.36 -13.45
CA PHE A 172 2.37 0.49 -13.02
C PHE A 172 3.06 1.03 -11.77
N VAL A 173 3.12 0.20 -10.74
CA VAL A 173 3.93 0.46 -9.55
C VAL A 173 4.96 -0.66 -9.43
N ASN A 174 6.25 -0.34 -9.27
CA ASN A 174 7.24 -1.40 -9.14
C ASN A 174 7.23 -1.98 -7.72
N ALA A 175 7.35 -1.17 -6.67
CA ALA A 175 7.23 -1.66 -5.29
C ALA A 175 6.38 -0.74 -4.41
N VAL A 176 5.52 -1.34 -3.59
CA VAL A 176 4.93 -0.71 -2.41
C VAL A 176 5.32 -1.51 -1.17
N TYR A 177 5.91 -0.84 -0.19
CA TYR A 177 6.29 -1.39 1.10
C TYR A 177 5.62 -0.57 2.20
N CYS A 178 4.84 -1.25 3.04
CA CYS A 178 4.15 -0.66 4.16
C CYS A 178 4.55 -1.37 5.45
N ARG A 179 4.82 -0.61 6.50
CA ARG A 179 5.14 -1.18 7.82
C ARG A 179 4.46 -0.46 8.97
N ASN A 180 4.06 -1.23 9.98
CA ASN A 180 3.51 -0.73 11.24
C ASN A 180 2.37 0.27 10.99
N LEU A 181 1.39 -0.16 10.17
CA LEU A 181 0.20 0.64 9.87
C LEU A 181 -0.98 0.14 10.70
N GLU A 182 -1.72 1.06 11.30
CA GLU A 182 -2.94 0.75 12.06
C GLU A 182 -4.16 1.34 11.35
N GLY A 183 -5.09 0.51 10.89
CA GLY A 183 -6.31 0.95 10.24
C GLY A 183 -6.87 -0.06 9.26
N LYS A 184 -8.14 0.10 8.89
CA LYS A 184 -8.83 -0.82 8.00
C LYS A 184 -8.43 -0.60 6.55
N SER A 185 -8.46 -1.66 5.77
CA SER A 185 -8.32 -1.62 4.31
C SER A 185 -6.97 -1.06 3.83
N ASN A 186 -5.91 -1.28 4.59
CA ASN A 186 -4.54 -0.96 4.18
C ASN A 186 -4.08 -1.93 3.09
N LEU A 187 -3.42 -1.40 2.05
CA LEU A 187 -3.05 -2.19 0.87
C LEU A 187 -4.21 -2.98 0.23
N SER A 188 -5.46 -2.57 0.42
CA SER A 188 -6.56 -3.16 -0.33
C SER A 188 -6.59 -2.65 -1.77
N SER A 189 -7.17 -3.46 -2.64
CA SER A 189 -7.50 -3.10 -4.01
C SER A 189 -6.26 -2.70 -4.84
N ILE A 190 -5.10 -3.25 -4.48
CA ILE A 190 -3.84 -2.97 -5.16
C ILE A 190 -3.72 -3.77 -6.46
N GLY A 191 -3.08 -3.19 -7.47
CA GLY A 191 -2.79 -3.84 -8.74
C GLY A 191 -4.05 -4.30 -9.48
N MET A 192 -5.14 -3.52 -9.49
CA MET A 192 -6.44 -3.91 -10.06
C MET A 192 -6.71 -3.38 -11.47
N SER A 193 -7.72 -3.94 -12.14
CA SER A 193 -8.34 -3.36 -13.35
C SER A 193 -7.36 -3.19 -14.50
N GLY A 194 -6.59 -4.24 -14.80
CA GLY A 194 -5.57 -4.25 -15.87
C GLY A 194 -4.23 -3.62 -15.48
N ALA A 195 -4.11 -3.11 -14.25
CA ALA A 195 -2.87 -2.56 -13.73
C ALA A 195 -1.82 -3.63 -13.42
N LYS A 196 -0.58 -3.17 -13.25
CA LYS A 196 0.56 -4.01 -12.86
C LYS A 196 1.21 -3.49 -11.60
N LEU A 197 1.44 -4.37 -10.64
CA LEU A 197 2.23 -4.13 -9.43
C LEU A 197 3.30 -5.22 -9.32
N ASN A 198 4.59 -4.88 -9.26
CA ASN A 198 5.61 -5.94 -9.19
C ASN A 198 5.73 -6.50 -7.76
N LEU A 199 5.93 -5.66 -6.76
CA LEU A 199 6.09 -6.07 -5.36
C LEU A 199 5.11 -5.32 -4.43
N ALA A 200 4.43 -6.06 -3.55
CA ALA A 200 3.66 -5.52 -2.44
C ALA A 200 4.12 -6.16 -1.14
N ILE A 201 4.68 -5.38 -0.22
CA ILE A 201 5.20 -5.88 1.06
C ILE A 201 4.45 -5.18 2.19
N GLY A 202 3.83 -5.96 3.09
CA GLY A 202 3.15 -5.48 4.28
C GLY A 202 3.72 -6.09 5.54
N LEU A 203 4.27 -5.28 6.44
CA LEU A 203 4.85 -5.75 7.70
C LEU A 203 4.12 -5.13 8.89
N ASP A 204 3.72 -5.93 9.88
CA ASP A 204 3.07 -5.47 11.11
C ASP A 204 1.81 -4.60 10.83
N LEU A 205 1.00 -4.97 9.83
CA LEU A 205 -0.21 -4.22 9.49
C LEU A 205 -1.37 -4.67 10.36
N ARG A 206 -1.99 -3.75 11.09
CA ARG A 206 -3.11 -4.02 11.99
C ARG A 206 -4.39 -3.39 11.50
N GLY A 207 -5.36 -4.21 11.15
CA GLY A 207 -6.70 -3.78 10.80
C GLY A 207 -7.39 -4.70 9.80
N ASP A 208 -8.71 -4.62 9.81
CA ASP A 208 -9.58 -5.42 8.97
C ASP A 208 -9.42 -5.06 7.47
N SER A 209 -9.52 -6.05 6.59
CA SER A 209 -9.50 -5.94 5.14
C SER A 209 -8.14 -5.56 4.55
N THR A 210 -7.06 -5.81 5.28
CA THR A 210 -5.69 -5.70 4.77
C THR A 210 -5.48 -6.66 3.60
N PHE A 211 -4.90 -6.19 2.49
CA PHE A 211 -4.83 -6.98 1.24
C PHE A 211 -6.20 -7.52 0.79
N PHE A 212 -7.28 -6.75 0.93
CA PHE A 212 -8.58 -7.09 0.34
C PHE A 212 -8.59 -6.78 -1.16
N LYS A 213 -8.99 -7.71 -2.03
CA LYS A 213 -9.04 -7.60 -3.51
C LYS A 213 -7.71 -7.31 -4.24
N PRO A 214 -6.55 -7.82 -3.83
CA PRO A 214 -5.31 -7.62 -4.58
C PRO A 214 -5.41 -8.32 -5.93
N GLY A 215 -4.96 -7.65 -6.99
CA GLY A 215 -4.96 -8.19 -8.35
C GLY A 215 -6.35 -8.29 -9.01
N TYR A 216 -7.41 -7.79 -8.38
CA TYR A 216 -8.79 -7.95 -8.85
C TYR A 216 -9.04 -7.33 -10.26
N ASN A 217 -9.99 -7.87 -11.02
CA ASN A 217 -10.41 -7.39 -12.36
C ASN A 217 -9.27 -7.33 -13.39
N SER A 218 -8.66 -8.47 -13.76
CA SER A 218 -7.55 -8.52 -14.74
C SER A 218 -6.29 -7.78 -14.30
N GLY A 219 -6.18 -7.45 -13.01
CA GLY A 219 -4.97 -6.90 -12.42
C GLY A 219 -3.85 -7.93 -12.36
N SER A 220 -2.60 -7.49 -12.30
CA SER A 220 -1.43 -8.36 -12.17
C SER A 220 -0.53 -7.91 -11.04
N ILE A 221 -0.23 -8.82 -10.11
CA ILE A 221 0.77 -8.63 -9.07
C ILE A 221 1.91 -9.64 -9.25
N GLY A 222 3.17 -9.23 -9.07
CA GLY A 222 4.28 -10.16 -9.01
C GLY A 222 4.28 -10.92 -7.70
N LEU A 223 4.81 -10.29 -6.65
CA LEU A 223 4.91 -10.84 -5.31
C LEU A 223 4.06 -10.02 -4.34
N ILE A 224 3.29 -10.71 -3.48
CA ILE A 224 2.82 -10.18 -2.22
C ILE A 224 3.60 -10.86 -1.09
N TYR A 225 4.23 -10.08 -0.22
CA TYR A 225 4.80 -10.55 1.02
C TYR A 225 4.07 -9.89 2.19
N SER A 226 3.66 -10.68 3.17
CA SER A 226 3.04 -10.20 4.39
C SER A 226 3.66 -10.90 5.60
N SER A 227 3.99 -10.15 6.65
CA SER A 227 4.50 -10.74 7.89
C SER A 227 4.04 -9.96 9.12
N GLY A 228 3.52 -10.69 10.12
CA GLY A 228 3.07 -10.11 11.38
C GLY A 228 1.81 -9.25 11.27
N CYS A 229 0.97 -9.45 10.25
CA CYS A 229 -0.24 -8.66 10.08
C CYS A 229 -1.44 -9.29 10.83
N GLU A 230 -2.34 -8.44 11.28
CA GLU A 230 -3.46 -8.80 12.14
C GLU A 230 -4.75 -8.16 11.61
N GLY A 231 -5.83 -8.93 11.49
CA GLY A 231 -7.11 -8.36 11.07
C GLY A 231 -8.17 -9.38 10.67
N GLU A 232 -9.38 -8.87 10.45
CA GLU A 232 -10.44 -9.63 9.78
C GLU A 232 -10.28 -9.50 8.25
N ARG A 233 -10.83 -10.45 7.48
CA ARG A 233 -10.94 -10.37 6.01
C ARG A 233 -9.64 -10.06 5.26
N MET A 234 -8.51 -10.54 5.78
CA MET A 234 -7.23 -10.48 5.08
C MET A 234 -7.26 -11.35 3.84
N PHE A 235 -6.65 -10.90 2.74
CA PHE A 235 -6.53 -11.69 1.51
C PHE A 235 -7.88 -12.23 0.96
N VAL A 236 -8.96 -11.46 1.10
CA VAL A 236 -10.26 -11.81 0.51
C VAL A 236 -10.33 -11.30 -0.94
N ASN A 237 -10.93 -12.08 -1.85
CA ASN A 237 -11.09 -11.74 -3.28
C ASN A 237 -9.77 -11.58 -4.05
N VAL A 238 -8.73 -12.30 -3.64
CA VAL A 238 -7.41 -12.28 -4.26
C VAL A 238 -7.50 -12.80 -5.70
N GLY A 239 -7.03 -11.98 -6.66
CA GLY A 239 -7.00 -12.30 -8.09
C GLY A 239 -8.37 -12.59 -8.72
N ARG A 240 -9.47 -12.21 -8.08
CA ARG A 240 -10.81 -12.44 -8.62
C ARG A 240 -11.04 -11.65 -9.92
N SER A 241 -11.94 -12.17 -10.77
CA SER A 241 -12.28 -11.57 -12.07
C SER A 241 -11.10 -11.47 -13.04
N LYS A 242 -10.42 -12.61 -13.30
CA LYS A 242 -9.24 -12.74 -14.19
C LYS A 242 -7.97 -12.07 -13.69
N GLY A 243 -7.92 -11.71 -12.41
CA GLY A 243 -6.70 -11.22 -11.79
C GLY A 243 -5.60 -12.27 -11.77
N LYS A 244 -4.34 -11.83 -11.70
CA LYS A 244 -3.16 -12.67 -11.60
C LYS A 244 -2.23 -12.15 -10.51
N ILE A 245 -1.64 -13.07 -9.77
CA ILE A 245 -0.61 -12.85 -8.77
C ILE A 245 0.41 -13.97 -8.99
N ASP A 246 1.69 -13.66 -9.15
CA ASP A 246 2.67 -14.74 -9.37
C ASP A 246 2.96 -15.47 -8.04
N MET A 247 3.13 -14.72 -6.95
CA MET A 247 3.56 -15.26 -5.66
C MET A 247 2.91 -14.54 -4.48
N ILE A 248 2.46 -15.29 -3.47
CA ILE A 248 2.08 -14.78 -2.16
C ILE A 248 2.88 -15.53 -1.09
N ILE A 249 3.56 -14.79 -0.22
CA ILE A 249 4.22 -15.28 0.99
C ILE A 249 3.55 -14.56 2.16
N ALA A 250 2.95 -15.31 3.08
CA ALA A 250 2.35 -14.74 4.29
C ALA A 250 2.89 -15.49 5.51
N HIS A 251 3.41 -14.75 6.50
CA HIS A 251 4.09 -15.30 7.67
C HIS A 251 3.57 -14.70 8.97
N ASN A 252 3.41 -15.52 10.01
CA ASN A 252 3.05 -15.05 11.35
C ASN A 252 1.79 -14.15 11.36
N GLU A 253 0.75 -14.57 10.66
CA GLU A 253 -0.48 -13.79 10.50
C GLU A 253 -1.51 -14.15 11.56
N SER A 254 -2.30 -13.17 12.02
CA SER A 254 -3.41 -13.40 12.94
C SER A 254 -4.74 -12.97 12.33
N TRP A 255 -5.57 -13.95 11.97
CA TRP A 255 -6.85 -13.73 11.30
C TRP A 255 -8.02 -14.01 12.23
N ARG A 256 -8.94 -13.06 12.31
CA ARG A 256 -10.17 -13.22 13.08
C ARG A 256 -11.37 -13.39 12.13
N ASN A 257 -12.15 -14.45 12.35
CA ASN A 257 -13.53 -14.65 11.87
C ASN A 257 -13.84 -14.67 10.36
N TYR A 258 -12.88 -14.81 9.44
CA TYR A 258 -13.22 -14.87 8.01
C TYR A 258 -12.28 -15.71 7.13
N SER A 259 -12.86 -16.19 6.03
CA SER A 259 -12.25 -16.99 4.97
C SER A 259 -11.17 -16.24 4.21
N LEU A 260 -10.01 -16.87 3.99
CA LEU A 260 -9.25 -16.63 2.77
C LEU A 260 -10.13 -16.98 1.56
N GLU A 261 -10.29 -16.05 0.63
CA GLU A 261 -10.99 -16.32 -0.61
C GLU A 261 -10.04 -16.13 -1.79
N PHE A 262 -9.31 -17.19 -2.13
CA PHE A 262 -8.56 -17.27 -3.37
C PHE A 262 -9.48 -17.74 -4.50
N PHE A 263 -9.70 -16.90 -5.51
CA PHE A 263 -10.48 -17.29 -6.68
C PHE A 263 -9.55 -17.92 -7.71
N GLY A 264 -9.96 -19.08 -8.26
CA GLY A 264 -9.12 -20.12 -8.89
C GLY A 264 -8.29 -19.80 -10.15
N TRP A 265 -7.89 -18.55 -10.35
CA TRP A 265 -6.99 -18.08 -11.40
C TRP A 265 -5.96 -17.06 -10.86
N GLY A 266 -6.08 -16.73 -9.57
CA GLY A 266 -5.54 -15.51 -9.00
C GLY A 266 -4.10 -15.57 -8.53
N ALA A 267 -3.59 -16.72 -8.08
CA ALA A 267 -2.21 -16.84 -7.59
C ALA A 267 -1.54 -18.09 -8.19
N GLU A 268 -0.35 -17.95 -8.78
CA GLU A 268 0.43 -19.11 -9.30
C GLU A 268 1.12 -19.87 -8.17
N TYR A 269 1.57 -19.17 -7.13
CA TYR A 269 2.19 -19.74 -5.95
C TYR A 269 1.71 -19.06 -4.66
N VAL A 270 1.38 -19.85 -3.65
CA VAL A 270 0.99 -19.36 -2.32
C VAL A 270 1.75 -20.17 -1.27
N ASN A 271 2.54 -19.49 -0.44
CA ASN A 271 3.20 -20.01 0.74
C ASN A 271 2.61 -19.32 1.97
N LEU A 272 1.95 -20.10 2.84
CA LEU A 272 1.38 -19.64 4.10
C LEU A 272 2.16 -20.33 5.22
N LEU A 273 2.78 -19.55 6.09
CA LEU A 273 3.59 -19.99 7.22
C LEU A 273 3.07 -19.37 8.52
N ASP A 274 2.98 -20.16 9.58
CA ASP A 274 2.63 -19.71 10.94
C ASP A 274 1.34 -18.85 11.01
N ILE A 275 0.29 -19.28 10.31
CA ILE A 275 -1.02 -18.60 10.32
C ILE A 275 -1.85 -19.05 11.52
N SER A 276 -2.31 -18.09 12.33
CA SER A 276 -3.27 -18.31 13.41
C SER A 276 -4.64 -17.78 13.02
N GLY A 277 -5.67 -18.64 12.97
CA GLY A 277 -7.03 -18.26 12.63
C GLY A 277 -7.89 -19.45 12.18
N ASP A 278 -9.21 -19.25 12.14
CA ASP A 278 -10.15 -20.24 11.62
C ASP A 278 -9.96 -20.38 10.09
N LEU A 279 -9.40 -21.52 9.67
CA LEU A 279 -9.16 -21.82 8.26
C LEU A 279 -10.31 -22.60 7.59
N SER A 280 -11.37 -22.94 8.32
CA SER A 280 -12.45 -23.85 7.87
C SER A 280 -13.14 -23.42 6.57
N CYS A 281 -13.02 -22.16 6.20
CA CYS A 281 -13.67 -21.54 5.04
C CYS A 281 -12.69 -21.13 3.91
N CYS A 282 -11.39 -21.47 4.01
CA CYS A 282 -10.33 -20.99 3.11
C CYS A 282 -10.36 -21.52 1.67
N PHE A 283 -11.26 -22.47 1.38
CA PHE A 283 -11.43 -23.06 0.05
C PHE A 283 -12.92 -23.25 -0.24
N SER A 284 -13.67 -22.16 -0.42
CA SER A 284 -15.04 -22.29 -0.92
C SER A 284 -15.00 -22.71 -2.39
N GLU A 285 -15.27 -23.99 -2.64
CA GLU A 285 -15.59 -24.47 -3.99
C GLU A 285 -16.79 -23.67 -4.49
N THR A 286 -16.57 -22.81 -5.47
CA THR A 286 -17.68 -22.16 -6.18
C THR A 286 -18.44 -23.24 -6.94
N LYS A 287 -19.60 -23.66 -6.40
CA LYS A 287 -20.54 -24.66 -6.95
C LYS A 287 -21.16 -24.29 -8.31
N ASN A 288 -20.56 -23.38 -9.08
CA ASN A 288 -21.01 -23.06 -10.43
C ASN A 288 -20.51 -24.13 -11.41
N SER A 289 -21.36 -25.13 -11.62
CA SER A 289 -21.24 -26.38 -12.38
C SER A 289 -20.87 -26.29 -13.87
N LYS A 290 -20.35 -25.15 -14.35
CA LYS A 290 -19.82 -24.99 -15.71
C LYS A 290 -18.37 -24.53 -15.77
N ILE A 291 -17.77 -24.15 -14.65
CA ILE A 291 -16.32 -23.92 -14.59
C ILE A 291 -15.69 -25.28 -14.30
N LYS A 292 -15.32 -26.00 -15.37
CA LYS A 292 -14.51 -27.23 -15.24
C LYS A 292 -13.29 -26.91 -14.39
N LYS A 293 -13.12 -27.72 -13.33
CA LYS A 293 -11.94 -27.86 -12.47
C LYS A 293 -10.64 -27.66 -13.25
N TYR A 294 -10.11 -26.44 -13.24
CA TYR A 294 -8.73 -26.15 -13.57
C TYR A 294 -8.31 -24.96 -12.72
N CYS A 295 -8.15 -25.22 -11.43
CA CYS A 295 -7.13 -24.50 -10.69
C CYS A 295 -5.90 -25.39 -10.77
N PRO A 296 -4.92 -25.13 -11.67
CA PRO A 296 -3.65 -25.80 -11.61
C PRO A 296 -2.88 -25.19 -10.44
N LEU A 297 -3.35 -25.41 -9.21
CA LEU A 297 -2.54 -25.22 -8.00
C LEU A 297 -1.52 -26.35 -8.00
N GLN A 298 -0.58 -26.33 -8.95
CA GLN A 298 0.42 -27.39 -9.06
C GLN A 298 1.36 -27.40 -7.84
N ASN A 299 1.46 -26.27 -7.11
CA ASN A 299 2.36 -26.05 -5.98
C ASN A 299 1.73 -25.18 -4.86
N VAL A 300 0.48 -25.43 -4.44
CA VAL A 300 0.02 -24.84 -3.16
C VAL A 300 0.57 -25.67 -2.02
N LYS A 301 1.58 -25.13 -1.35
CA LYS A 301 2.12 -25.70 -0.12
C LYS A 301 1.66 -24.84 1.04
N ILE A 302 0.57 -25.25 1.68
CA ILE A 302 0.17 -24.69 2.97
C ILE A 302 0.98 -25.45 4.02
N LEU A 303 2.01 -24.81 4.57
CA LEU A 303 2.75 -25.33 5.72
C LEU A 303 2.03 -24.83 6.97
N LEU A 304 1.01 -25.57 7.39
CA LEU A 304 0.34 -25.30 8.67
C LEU A 304 1.27 -25.72 9.80
N ASP A 305 1.76 -24.77 10.59
CA ASP A 305 2.43 -25.07 11.85
C ASP A 305 1.40 -25.56 12.89
N ARG A 306 1.84 -26.39 13.82
CA ARG A 306 1.03 -27.21 14.76
C ARG A 306 0.31 -26.41 15.86
N THR A 307 0.12 -25.11 15.70
CA THR A 307 -0.34 -24.21 16.77
C THR A 307 -1.85 -23.91 16.74
N SER A 308 -2.58 -24.31 15.70
CA SER A 308 -4.04 -24.20 15.60
C SER A 308 -4.77 -25.49 16.02
N ASP A 309 -6.08 -25.37 16.32
CA ASP A 309 -6.97 -26.45 16.73
C ASP A 309 -6.70 -27.73 15.91
N PRO A 310 -6.44 -28.89 16.57
CA PRO A 310 -6.18 -30.15 15.89
C PRO A 310 -7.22 -30.52 14.80
N GLN A 311 -8.48 -30.10 14.93
CA GLN A 311 -9.53 -30.34 13.94
C GLN A 311 -9.34 -29.54 12.64
N ASP A 312 -8.97 -28.26 12.74
CA ASP A 312 -8.70 -27.39 11.57
C ASP A 312 -7.43 -27.83 10.85
N TYR A 313 -6.41 -28.24 11.62
CA TYR A 313 -5.21 -28.87 11.09
C TYR A 313 -5.54 -30.12 10.27
N LEU A 314 -6.42 -31.00 10.79
CA LEU A 314 -6.81 -32.23 10.11
C LEU A 314 -7.64 -31.98 8.84
N ALA A 315 -8.51 -30.97 8.83
CA ALA A 315 -9.29 -30.58 7.65
C ALA A 315 -8.39 -30.00 6.55
N GLY A 316 -7.47 -29.10 6.90
CA GLY A 316 -6.46 -28.55 5.99
C GLY A 316 -5.50 -29.63 5.46
N ALA A 317 -4.99 -30.48 6.35
CA ALA A 317 -4.11 -31.59 5.99
C ALA A 317 -4.80 -32.62 5.08
N SER A 318 -6.09 -32.93 5.29
CA SER A 318 -6.82 -33.86 4.43
C SER A 318 -7.04 -33.33 3.01
N TYR A 319 -7.22 -32.01 2.85
CA TYR A 319 -7.31 -31.37 1.54
C TYR A 319 -5.96 -31.37 0.81
N LEU A 320 -4.87 -31.07 1.54
CA LEU A 320 -3.50 -31.09 1.00
C LEU A 320 -3.04 -32.50 0.61
N LEU A 321 -3.36 -33.51 1.42
CA LEU A 321 -3.05 -34.92 1.13
C LEU A 321 -3.74 -35.42 -0.15
N LYS A 322 -4.91 -34.89 -0.50
CA LYS A 322 -5.58 -35.19 -1.78
C LYS A 322 -4.87 -34.56 -2.98
N LEU A 323 -4.14 -33.46 -2.78
CA LEU A 323 -3.37 -32.78 -3.83
C LEU A 323 -1.97 -33.37 -4.00
N SER A 324 -1.34 -33.85 -2.92
CA SER A 324 0.02 -34.42 -2.95
C SER A 324 0.09 -35.88 -3.38
N ALA A 325 -1.03 -36.60 -3.43
CA ALA A 325 -1.08 -38.00 -3.85
C ALA A 325 -0.82 -38.21 -5.35
N SER A 326 -0.66 -37.14 -6.14
CA SER A 326 -0.20 -37.19 -7.52
C SER A 326 1.16 -36.51 -7.66
N GLU A 327 2.19 -37.30 -8.00
CA GLU A 327 3.46 -36.94 -8.68
C GLU A 327 4.76 -37.29 -7.91
N ASN A 328 5.41 -38.36 -8.37
CA ASN A 328 6.71 -38.88 -7.93
C ASN A 328 7.93 -38.23 -8.65
N SER A 329 7.86 -36.96 -9.07
CA SER A 329 8.99 -36.29 -9.77
C SER A 329 9.35 -34.87 -9.26
N LYS A 330 8.81 -34.41 -8.12
CA LYS A 330 8.84 -32.99 -7.69
C LYS A 330 9.97 -32.54 -6.74
N ASP A 331 10.82 -33.42 -6.21
CA ASP A 331 11.68 -33.08 -5.06
C ASP A 331 12.75 -32.00 -5.31
N TYR A 332 13.25 -31.84 -6.54
CA TYR A 332 14.36 -30.91 -6.81
C TYR A 332 13.91 -29.47 -7.09
N ALA A 333 12.82 -29.30 -7.86
CA ALA A 333 12.21 -27.98 -8.09
C ALA A 333 11.67 -27.39 -6.77
N ASP A 334 11.11 -28.25 -5.91
CA ASP A 334 10.61 -27.87 -4.58
C ASP A 334 11.72 -27.40 -3.64
N THR A 335 12.87 -28.07 -3.63
CA THR A 335 14.01 -27.67 -2.77
C THR A 335 14.60 -26.33 -3.20
N ARG A 336 14.58 -26.03 -4.51
CA ARG A 336 15.18 -24.81 -5.06
C ARG A 336 14.27 -23.59 -5.00
N ASN A 337 12.96 -23.76 -5.19
CA ASN A 337 12.01 -22.68 -4.96
C ASN A 337 12.00 -22.27 -3.49
N LYS A 338 12.07 -23.24 -2.56
CA LYS A 338 12.28 -22.96 -1.14
C LYS A 338 13.53 -22.13 -0.88
N PHE A 339 14.65 -22.42 -1.57
CA PHE A 339 15.87 -21.62 -1.39
C PHE A 339 15.66 -20.13 -1.72
N PHE A 340 15.01 -19.80 -2.84
CA PHE A 340 14.75 -18.40 -3.17
C PHE A 340 13.71 -17.75 -2.27
N ILE A 341 12.69 -18.51 -1.85
CA ILE A 341 11.67 -18.03 -0.92
C ILE A 341 12.30 -17.71 0.44
N ASN A 342 13.11 -18.61 0.99
CA ASN A 342 13.83 -18.37 2.24
C ASN A 342 14.74 -17.14 2.13
N GLN A 343 15.44 -16.93 1.00
CA GLN A 343 16.23 -15.71 0.80
C GLN A 343 15.38 -14.44 0.74
N ILE A 344 14.19 -14.51 0.14
CA ILE A 344 13.24 -13.39 0.15
C ILE A 344 12.77 -13.13 1.57
N GLU A 345 12.42 -14.17 2.33
CA GLU A 345 12.01 -14.08 3.74
C GLU A 345 13.10 -13.44 4.60
N ASP A 346 14.34 -13.94 4.52
CA ASP A 346 15.49 -13.39 5.26
C ASP A 346 15.68 -11.89 4.96
N LEU A 347 15.65 -11.51 3.67
CA LEU A 347 15.79 -10.11 3.26
C LEU A 347 14.63 -9.23 3.73
N VAL A 348 13.40 -9.73 3.69
CA VAL A 348 12.22 -8.94 4.10
C VAL A 348 12.19 -8.76 5.60
N GLU A 349 12.56 -9.77 6.39
CA GLU A 349 12.66 -9.63 7.86
C GLU A 349 13.75 -8.62 8.25
N ASP A 350 14.85 -8.56 7.50
CA ASP A 350 15.89 -7.55 7.71
C ASP A 350 15.39 -6.11 7.47
N LEU A 351 14.34 -5.87 6.66
CA LEU A 351 13.80 -4.53 6.41
C LEU A 351 13.39 -3.80 7.70
N ARG A 352 13.03 -4.53 8.75
CA ARG A 352 12.55 -3.97 10.02
C ARG A 352 13.59 -3.09 10.72
N ASN A 353 14.87 -3.32 10.47
CA ASN A 353 15.96 -2.64 11.17
C ASN A 353 16.83 -1.79 10.23
N GLN A 354 16.36 -1.56 9.01
CA GLN A 354 17.10 -0.88 7.97
C GLN A 354 16.75 0.60 7.87
N ASN A 355 17.73 1.41 7.43
CA ASN A 355 17.50 2.80 7.06
C ASN A 355 16.97 2.92 5.62
N GLU A 356 16.63 4.14 5.21
CA GLU A 356 16.05 4.44 3.90
C GLU A 356 16.86 3.89 2.71
N GLU A 357 18.19 4.01 2.72
CA GLU A 357 19.05 3.50 1.63
C GLU A 357 19.10 1.97 1.61
N GLN A 358 19.18 1.35 2.77
CA GLN A 358 19.19 -0.11 2.92
C GLN A 358 17.87 -0.71 2.45
N ILE A 359 16.72 -0.12 2.83
CA ILE A 359 15.38 -0.53 2.37
C ILE A 359 15.34 -0.56 0.84
N PHE A 360 15.79 0.50 0.17
CA PHE A 360 15.81 0.56 -1.29
C PHE A 360 16.62 -0.58 -1.92
N ASN A 361 17.81 -0.85 -1.39
CA ASN A 361 18.69 -1.90 -1.90
C ASN A 361 18.09 -3.29 -1.65
N THR A 362 17.48 -3.52 -0.49
CA THR A 362 16.80 -4.76 -0.15
C THR A 362 15.60 -5.01 -1.07
N LEU A 363 14.76 -4.00 -1.32
CA LEU A 363 13.63 -4.12 -2.26
C LEU A 363 14.09 -4.52 -3.67
N LYS A 364 15.24 -4.00 -4.14
CA LYS A 364 15.83 -4.42 -5.41
C LYS A 364 16.31 -5.86 -5.40
N GLN A 365 16.93 -6.31 -4.31
CA GLN A 365 17.36 -7.71 -4.18
C GLN A 365 16.16 -8.66 -4.16
N VAL A 366 15.08 -8.31 -3.46
CA VAL A 366 13.81 -9.06 -3.47
C VAL A 366 13.24 -9.14 -4.88
N GLU A 367 13.23 -8.03 -5.63
CA GLU A 367 12.81 -8.01 -7.04
C GLU A 367 13.63 -8.99 -7.91
N GLU A 368 14.96 -8.96 -7.78
CA GLU A 368 15.85 -9.85 -8.52
C GLU A 368 15.64 -11.33 -8.18
N LEU A 369 15.46 -11.64 -6.89
CA LEU A 369 15.20 -13.01 -6.43
C LEU A 369 13.84 -13.52 -6.90
N HIS A 370 12.81 -12.67 -6.83
CA HIS A 370 11.48 -13.00 -7.36
C HIS A 370 11.54 -13.28 -8.88
N ALA A 371 12.24 -12.44 -9.64
CA ALA A 371 12.44 -12.67 -11.08
C ALA A 371 13.19 -13.98 -11.37
N LYS A 372 14.20 -14.33 -10.57
CA LYS A 372 14.94 -15.62 -10.66
C LYS A 372 14.05 -16.82 -10.33
N ALA A 373 13.17 -16.69 -9.34
CA ALA A 373 12.18 -17.72 -9.00
C ALA A 373 11.20 -17.94 -10.15
N LYS A 374 10.67 -16.87 -10.75
CA LYS A 374 9.71 -16.93 -11.86
C LYS A 374 10.29 -17.50 -13.16
N LEU A 375 11.46 -17.03 -13.59
CA LEU A 375 12.10 -17.49 -14.84
C LEU A 375 12.32 -19.01 -14.85
N LYS A 376 12.56 -19.62 -13.69
CA LYS A 376 12.81 -21.05 -13.58
C LYS A 376 11.56 -21.90 -13.59
N GLN A 377 10.46 -21.44 -12.98
CA GLN A 377 9.17 -22.11 -13.13
C GLN A 377 8.78 -22.27 -14.61
N PHE A 378 9.07 -21.25 -15.44
CA PHE A 378 8.87 -21.33 -16.89
C PHE A 378 9.78 -22.33 -17.62
N VAL A 379 11.03 -22.51 -17.16
CA VAL A 379 11.98 -23.46 -17.75
C VAL A 379 11.57 -24.88 -17.42
N ASP A 380 11.26 -25.18 -16.16
CA ASP A 380 10.90 -26.54 -15.73
C ASP A 380 9.59 -27.01 -16.40
N LEU A 381 8.59 -26.12 -16.53
CA LEU A 381 7.34 -26.38 -17.27
C LEU A 381 7.55 -26.64 -18.77
N ARG A 382 8.54 -25.99 -19.41
CA ARG A 382 8.81 -26.18 -20.85
C ARG A 382 9.55 -27.46 -21.16
N TYR A 383 10.40 -27.92 -20.25
CA TYR A 383 11.26 -29.08 -20.49
C TYR A 383 10.74 -30.38 -19.87
N GLY A 384 9.56 -30.36 -19.23
CA GLY A 384 8.90 -31.57 -18.72
C GLY A 384 9.76 -32.35 -17.73
N ARG A 385 10.56 -31.64 -16.93
CA ARG A 385 11.43 -32.23 -15.90
C ARG A 385 10.77 -32.23 -14.54
#